data_AF-A0A1B8RX79-F1
#
_entry.id   AF-A0A1B8RX79-F1
#
_cell.length_a   1.000
_cell.length_b   1.000
_cell.length_c   1.000
_cell.angle_alpha   90.00
_cell.angle_beta   90.00
_cell.angle_gamma   90.00
#
_symmetry.space_group_name_H-M   'P 1'
#
loop_
_entity.id
_entity.type
_entity.pdbx_description
1 polymer ?
#
loop_
_entity_poly.entity_id
_entity_poly.type
_entity_poly.pdbx_seq_one_letter_code
_entity_poly.pdbx_strand_id
1 'polypeptide(L)' 'MMGPRQEAQGALFYEFSIEDHVPSDHMLRVIDQFVDLSVFRQHQAPYYSTTGRPSLDPELIIRMLLVGYAMGI' A
#
# COMPACT_ATOMS: atom_id res chain seq x y z
N MET A 1 14.02 -2.60 -11.13
CA MET A 1 13.60 -3.60 -10.13
C MET A 1 12.24 -3.22 -9.55
N MET A 2 11.38 -4.17 -9.21
CA MET A 2 10.11 -3.89 -8.51
C MET A 2 10.36 -3.57 -7.03
N GLY A 3 9.65 -2.56 -6.50
CA GLY A 3 9.77 -2.14 -5.11
C GLY A 3 9.43 -3.22 -4.10
N PRO A 4 10.05 -3.24 -2.91
CA PRO A 4 9.68 -4.17 -1.83
C PRO A 4 8.28 -3.85 -1.31
N ARG A 5 7.59 -4.86 -0.77
CA ARG A 5 6.31 -4.66 -0.08
C ARG A 5 6.57 -3.85 1.19
N GLN A 6 5.78 -2.80 1.41
CA GLN A 6 5.87 -2.03 2.65
C GLN A 6 5.17 -2.78 3.77
N GLU A 7 5.96 -3.34 4.68
CA GLU A 7 5.48 -3.89 5.94
C GLU A 7 5.72 -2.85 7.04
N ALA A 8 4.72 -2.60 7.87
CA ALA A 8 4.88 -1.76 9.04
C ALA A 8 5.82 -2.47 10.02
N GLN A 9 7.09 -2.05 10.06
CA GLN A 9 7.99 -2.46 11.13
C GLN A 9 7.69 -1.60 12.36
N GLY A 10 7.13 -2.22 13.40
CA GLY A 10 7.02 -1.58 14.71
C GLY A 10 8.41 -1.12 15.18
N ALA A 11 8.54 0.15 15.57
CA ALA A 11 9.78 0.60 16.19
C ALA A 11 9.87 -0.07 17.58
N LEU A 12 10.98 -0.77 17.85
CA LEU A 12 11.25 -1.47 19.12
C LEU A 12 11.06 -0.61 20.39
N PHE A 13 10.96 0.71 20.25
CA PHE A 13 10.88 1.68 21.34
C PHE A 13 9.77 2.74 21.18
N TYR A 14 8.97 2.67 20.11
CA TYR A 14 7.84 3.58 19.87
C TYR A 14 6.72 2.81 19.19
N GLU A 15 5.79 2.29 20.00
CA GLU A 15 4.62 1.57 19.52
C GLU A 15 3.59 2.59 19.05
N PHE A 16 3.83 3.16 17.88
CA PHE A 16 2.86 3.97 17.16
C PHE A 16 2.28 3.13 16.02
N SER A 17 1.01 2.79 16.17
CA SER A 17 0.22 2.11 15.15
C SER A 17 -0.76 3.11 14.56
N ILE A 18 -0.66 3.35 13.24
CA ILE A 18 -1.66 4.14 12.51
C ILE A 18 -3.02 3.47 12.61
N GLU A 19 -3.06 2.13 12.62
CA GLU A 19 -4.30 1.37 12.71
C GLU A 19 -5.09 1.71 13.98
N ASP A 20 -4.41 1.92 15.11
CA ASP A 20 -5.09 2.23 16.38
C ASP A 20 -5.74 3.61 16.39
N HIS A 21 -5.33 4.49 15.48
CA HIS A 21 -5.75 5.89 15.42
C HIS A 21 -6.77 6.17 14.30
N VAL A 22 -7.00 5.23 13.37
CA VAL A 22 -8.00 5.37 12.30
C VAL A 22 -9.33 4.76 12.76
N PRO A 23 -10.42 5.55 12.86
CA PRO A 23 -11.74 5.07 13.29
C PRO A 23 -12.21 3.84 12.50
N SER A 24 -12.91 2.92 13.17
CA SER A 24 -13.38 1.67 12.54
C SER A 24 -14.39 1.90 11.40
N ASP A 25 -15.15 2.98 11.48
CA ASP A 25 -16.14 3.43 10.48
C ASP A 25 -15.54 4.33 9.39
N HIS A 26 -14.21 4.50 9.37
CA HIS A 26 -13.55 5.34 8.38
C HIS A 26 -13.74 4.79 6.96
N MET A 27 -14.11 5.66 6.01
CA MET A 27 -14.42 5.28 4.63
C MET A 27 -13.30 4.46 3.94
N LEU A 28 -12.02 4.81 4.16
CA LEU A 28 -10.91 4.04 3.60
C LEU A 28 -10.81 2.61 4.16
N ARG A 29 -11.22 2.37 5.42
CA ARG A 29 -11.34 1.01 5.96
C ARG A 29 -12.44 0.24 5.28
N VAL A 30 -13.53 0.90 4.86
CA VAL A 30 -14.60 0.29 4.07
C VAL A 30 -14.13 -0.05 2.67
N ILE A 31 -13.39 0.85 2.02
CA ILE A 31 -12.83 0.60 0.68
C ILE A 31 -11.84 -0.57 0.72
N ASP A 32 -10.94 -0.61 1.72
CA ASP A 32 -9.91 -1.65 1.84
C ASP A 32 -10.49 -3.07 1.90
N GLN A 33 -11.68 -3.25 2.49
CA GLN A 33 -12.38 -4.55 2.55
C GLN A 33 -12.70 -5.12 1.15
N PHE A 34 -12.88 -4.25 0.16
CA PHE A 34 -13.26 -4.62 -1.20
C PHE A 34 -12.11 -4.56 -2.19
N VAL A 35 -10.94 -4.06 -1.78
CA VAL A 35 -9.77 -3.87 -2.64
C VAL A 35 -8.78 -5.01 -2.41
N ASP A 36 -8.99 -6.11 -3.14
CA ASP A 36 -8.02 -7.22 -3.19
C ASP A 36 -6.98 -6.98 -4.29
N LEU A 37 -5.74 -6.71 -3.89
CA LEU A 37 -4.59 -6.54 -4.79
C LEU A 37 -3.59 -7.69 -4.68
N SER A 38 -3.94 -8.80 -4.03
CA SER A 38 -3.03 -9.92 -3.72
C SER A 38 -2.31 -10.50 -4.94
N VAL A 39 -2.98 -10.53 -6.09
CA VAL A 39 -2.42 -11.03 -7.36
C VAL A 39 -1.77 -9.95 -8.22
N PHE A 40 -2.02 -8.67 -7.91
CA PHE A 40 -1.61 -7.54 -8.76
C PHE A 40 -0.10 -7.49 -8.95
N ARG A 41 0.65 -7.70 -7.86
CA ARG A 41 2.11 -7.73 -7.90
C ARG A 41 2.67 -8.81 -8.84
N GLN A 42 2.06 -9.99 -8.88
CA GLN A 42 2.50 -11.09 -9.76
C GLN A 42 2.26 -10.74 -11.23
N HIS A 43 1.10 -10.16 -11.54
CA HIS A 43 0.77 -9.72 -12.90
C HIS A 43 1.69 -8.59 -13.37
N GLN A 44 2.14 -7.72 -12.46
CA GLN A 44 2.99 -6.60 -12.82
C GLN A 44 4.49 -6.93 -12.89
N ALA A 45 4.94 -7.98 -12.20
CA ALA A 45 6.35 -8.37 -12.12
C ALA A 45 7.07 -8.45 -13.48
N PRO A 46 6.48 -9.00 -14.57
CA PRO A 46 7.14 -9.09 -15.87
C PRO A 46 7.47 -7.73 -16.51
N TYR A 47 6.76 -6.67 -16.13
CA TYR A 47 6.94 -5.32 -16.70
C TYR A 47 8.01 -4.50 -15.99
N TYR A 48 8.56 -4.99 -14.87
CA TYR A 48 9.64 -4.31 -14.16
C TYR A 48 11.01 -4.76 -14.64
N SER A 49 11.92 -3.80 -14.82
CA SER A 49 13.34 -4.10 -15.09
C SER A 49 13.96 -4.95 -13.98
N THR A 50 14.85 -5.87 -14.32
CA THR A 50 15.66 -6.65 -13.38
C THR A 50 16.84 -5.89 -12.81
N THR A 51 17.14 -4.70 -13.34
CA THR A 51 18.27 -3.84 -12.91
C THR A 51 17.79 -2.43 -12.52
N GLY A 52 18.72 -1.61 -12.03
CA GLY A 52 18.46 -0.22 -11.64
C GLY A 52 17.82 -0.06 -10.26
N ARG A 53 17.45 1.18 -9.92
CA ARG A 53 16.82 1.51 -8.63
C ARG A 53 15.46 0.80 -8.51
N PRO A 54 15.13 0.17 -7.36
CA PRO A 54 13.79 -0.35 -7.12
C PRO A 54 12.74 0.75 -7.26
N SER A 55 11.65 0.45 -7.96
CA SER A 55 10.47 1.31 -8.04
C SER A 55 9.73 1.35 -6.69
N LEU A 56 8.61 2.08 -6.64
CA LEU A 56 7.62 1.86 -5.60
C LEU A 56 6.92 0.51 -5.80
N ASP A 57 6.36 -0.04 -4.72
CA ASP A 57 5.50 -1.22 -4.78
C ASP A 57 4.25 -0.89 -5.63
N PRO A 58 3.93 -1.68 -6.67
CA PRO A 58 2.73 -1.45 -7.48
C PRO A 58 1.44 -1.36 -6.67
N GLU A 59 1.28 -2.18 -5.61
CA GLU A 59 0.09 -2.12 -4.76
C GLU A 59 -0.04 -0.79 -4.01
N LEU A 60 1.10 -0.25 -3.54
CA LEU A 60 1.14 1.03 -2.85
C LEU A 60 0.71 2.18 -3.76
N ILE A 61 1.15 2.17 -5.03
CA ILE A 61 0.76 3.21 -6.00
C ILE A 61 -0.76 3.23 -6.16
N ILE A 62 -1.39 2.06 -6.36
CA ILE A 62 -2.85 1.97 -6.48
C ILE A 62 -3.54 2.44 -5.21
N ARG A 63 -3.06 2.02 -4.04
CA ARG A 63 -3.61 2.46 -2.75
C ARG A 63 -3.53 3.98 -2.59
N MET A 64 -2.41 4.59 -2.97
CA MET A 64 -2.25 6.06 -2.91
C MET A 64 -3.20 6.79 -3.86
N LEU A 65 -3.44 6.25 -5.06
CA LEU A 65 -4.43 6.80 -6.00
C LEU A 65 -5.86 6.70 -5.47
N LEU A 66 -6.22 5.57 -4.85
CA LEU A 66 -7.54 5.40 -4.21
C LEU A 66 -7.74 6.39 -3.07
N VAL A 67 -6.72 6.59 -2.24
CA VAL A 67 -6.74 7.61 -1.17
C VAL A 67 -6.95 9.00 -1.79
N GLY A 68 -6.19 9.34 -2.82
CA GLY A 68 -6.32 10.64 -3.49
C GLY A 68 -7.72 10.89 -4.04
N TYR A 69 -8.24 9.91 -4.76
CA TYR A 69 -9.58 9.95 -5.33
C TYR A 69 -10.68 10.05 -4.26
N ALA A 70 -10.60 9.23 -3.21
CA ALA A 70 -11.61 9.20 -2.15
C ALA A 70 -11.62 10.48 -1.30
N MET A 71 -10.44 11.09 -1.10
CA MET A 71 -10.29 12.30 -0.27
C MET A 71 -10.36 13.60 -1.08
N GLY A 72 -10.45 13.52 -2.41
CA GLY A 72 -10.55 14.68 -3.30
C GLY A 72 -9.28 15.53 -3.36
N ILE A 73 -8.10 14.90 -3.24
CA ILE A 73 -6.77 15.55 -3.33
C ILE A 73 -6.06 15.25 -4.65
#